data_AF-A0A954FHT3-F1
#
_entry.id   AF-A0A954FHT3-F1
#
_cell.length_a   1.000
_cell.length_b   1.000
_cell.length_c   1.000
_cell.angle_alpha   90.00
_cell.angle_beta   90.00
_cell.angle_gamma   90.00
#
_symmetry.space_group_name_H-M   'P 1'
#
loop_
_entity.id
_entity.type
_entity.pdbx_description
1 polymer ?
#
loop_
_entity_poly.entity_id
_entity_poly.type
_entity_poly.pdbx_seq_one_letter_code
_entity_poly.pdbx_strand_id
1 'polypeptide(L)'
;KRSVRWWHWLRTRLRKFDIVFIDREIFDNTTTDMERRFRDSCGRLVIDVDDAIFLRYPEKFDELMRLADLVVCGNHFLEEKVRPLNSSICHVPTCVDLDEYTARSKGSGSGSNPVIGWMGTSGNVKYLSVAAEALRIFASEAPFELRVVVPEISALREIDMSGVHVVHEPWQPEREVDQLRRFDIGLMPLFPNQEWDIYKCGLKLIQYLAVGVPGIAAPVGVNAEILDDNQNGIAAQTTEEWLTALRFLSGDPEKRWQMGQRGRETVAQKYSIQANYPVLRDALQRLLPSAD
;
A
#
# COMPACT_ATOMS: atom_id res chain seq x y z
N LYS A 1 10.14 16.05 16.02
CA LYS A 1 10.70 15.35 14.84
C LYS A 1 12.21 15.60 14.66
N ARG A 2 12.68 16.80 14.27
CA ARG A 2 14.14 17.07 14.05
C ARG A 2 15.06 16.67 15.20
N SER A 3 14.77 17.08 16.44
CA SER A 3 15.55 16.73 17.65
C SER A 3 15.73 15.23 17.87
N VAL A 4 14.70 14.43 17.59
CA VAL A 4 14.75 12.95 17.71
C VAL A 4 15.74 12.35 16.71
N ARG A 5 15.76 12.83 15.45
CA ARG A 5 16.71 12.36 14.44
C ARG A 5 18.16 12.74 14.82
N TRP A 6 18.39 13.95 15.34
CA TRP A 6 19.69 14.34 15.91
C TRP A 6 20.13 13.44 17.06
N TRP A 7 19.21 13.03 17.94
CA TRP A 7 19.50 12.09 19.03
C TRP A 7 19.79 10.67 18.52
N HIS A 8 19.11 10.21 17.47
CA HIS A 8 19.42 8.92 16.81
C HIS A 8 20.84 8.93 16.21
N TRP A 9 21.27 10.01 15.57
CA TRP A 9 22.64 10.15 15.07
C TRP A 9 23.68 10.26 16.20
N LEU A 10 23.36 10.96 17.29
CA LEU A 10 24.24 10.96 18.46
C LEU A 10 24.43 9.54 18.99
N ARG A 11 23.39 8.69 18.97
CA ARG A 11 23.50 7.28 19.34
C ARG A 11 24.39 6.47 18.39
N THR A 12 24.38 6.71 17.08
CA THR A 12 25.29 6.01 16.13
C THR A 12 26.76 6.42 16.30
N ARG A 13 27.02 7.60 16.90
CA ARG A 13 28.38 7.98 17.33
C ARG A 13 28.79 7.41 18.70
N LEU A 14 27.83 7.15 19.58
CA LEU A 14 28.09 6.62 20.94
C LEU A 14 28.06 5.08 21.01
N ARG A 15 27.49 4.41 20.00
CA ARG A 15 27.47 2.96 19.87
C ARG A 15 27.70 2.60 18.41
N LYS A 16 28.53 1.60 18.14
CA LYS A 16 28.64 1.02 16.80
C LYS A 16 27.34 0.29 16.48
N PHE A 17 26.74 0.63 15.32
CA PHE A 17 25.68 -0.14 14.69
C PHE A 17 26.23 -0.65 13.36
N ASP A 18 26.06 -1.94 13.09
CA ASP A 18 26.54 -2.55 11.86
C ASP A 18 25.74 -2.04 10.66
N ILE A 19 24.42 -1.86 10.84
CA ILE A 19 23.50 -1.34 9.84
C ILE A 19 22.70 -0.16 10.44
N VAL A 20 22.56 0.91 9.67
CA VAL A 20 21.53 1.95 9.84
C VAL A 20 20.54 1.84 8.68
N PHE A 21 19.25 1.77 9.00
CA PHE A 21 18.16 1.62 8.05
C PHE A 21 17.32 2.91 8.01
N ILE A 22 17.07 3.45 6.82
CA ILE A 22 16.29 4.68 6.61
C ILE A 22 15.05 4.34 5.77
N ASP A 23 13.86 4.57 6.34
CA ASP A 23 12.59 4.72 5.60
C ASP A 23 12.66 6.00 4.76
N ARG A 24 12.72 5.85 3.43
CA ARG A 24 12.73 6.89 2.39
C ARG A 24 13.79 7.97 2.60
N GLU A 25 13.42 9.05 3.29
CA GLU A 25 14.28 10.19 3.61
C GLU A 25 14.02 10.70 5.03
N ILE A 26 15.02 11.30 5.68
CA ILE A 26 14.90 11.67 7.09
C ILE A 26 14.08 12.95 7.27
N PHE A 27 14.19 13.88 6.32
CA PHE A 27 13.46 15.14 6.28
C PHE A 27 12.92 15.40 4.86
N ASP A 28 11.64 15.79 4.76
CA ASP A 28 10.95 16.23 3.53
C ASP A 28 11.51 17.60 3.10
N ASN A 29 12.70 17.59 2.48
CA ASN A 29 13.44 18.75 1.97
C ASN A 29 14.56 18.32 1.00
N THR A 30 15.20 19.29 0.32
CA THR A 30 16.29 19.06 -0.65
C THR A 30 17.64 18.65 -0.06
N THR A 31 17.81 18.58 1.27
CA THR A 31 19.13 18.35 1.90
C THR A 31 19.35 16.89 2.30
N THR A 32 20.58 16.41 2.14
CA THR A 32 21.04 15.07 2.60
C THR A 32 21.96 15.13 3.83
N ASP A 33 22.11 16.29 4.46
CA ASP A 33 23.03 16.52 5.59
C ASP A 33 22.87 15.51 6.73
N MET A 34 21.65 15.02 6.96
CA MET A 34 21.33 14.11 8.04
C MET A 34 21.65 12.67 7.66
N GLU A 35 21.36 12.30 6.43
CA GLU A 35 21.61 11.00 5.82
C GLU A 35 23.12 10.76 5.66
N ARG A 36 23.88 11.78 5.20
CA ARG A 36 25.35 11.77 5.17
C ARG A 36 25.95 11.59 6.59
N ARG A 37 25.42 12.32 7.58
CA ARG A 37 25.81 12.14 9.00
C ARG A 37 25.59 10.71 9.51
N PHE A 38 24.54 10.03 9.06
CA PHE A 38 24.33 8.61 9.36
C PHE A 38 25.34 7.72 8.62
N ARG A 39 25.58 7.94 7.31
CA ARG A 39 26.63 7.23 6.55
C ARG A 39 27.99 7.29 7.25
N ASP A 40 28.38 8.48 7.73
CA ASP A 40 29.66 8.72 8.43
C ASP A 40 29.75 8.04 9.82
N SER A 41 28.67 7.42 10.30
CA SER A 41 28.59 6.83 11.65
C SER A 41 27.99 5.42 11.70
N CYS A 42 27.78 4.77 10.55
CA CYS A 42 27.32 3.38 10.45
C CYS A 42 28.34 2.51 9.70
N GLY A 43 28.35 1.19 9.95
CA GLY A 43 29.07 0.26 9.08
C GLY A 43 28.47 0.19 7.67
N ARG A 44 27.14 0.06 7.61
CA ARG A 44 26.33 -0.06 6.40
C ARG A 44 25.10 0.83 6.48
N LEU A 45 24.78 1.47 5.36
CA LEU A 45 23.57 2.26 5.19
C LEU A 45 22.59 1.52 4.27
N VAL A 46 21.37 1.30 4.74
CA VAL A 46 20.28 0.73 3.96
C VAL A 46 19.18 1.77 3.84
N ILE A 47 18.64 1.95 2.64
CA ILE A 47 17.53 2.87 2.37
C ILE A 47 16.38 2.08 1.77
N ASP A 48 15.20 2.25 2.32
CA ASP A 48 13.95 1.70 1.83
C ASP A 48 13.20 2.73 1.00
N VAL A 49 12.70 2.32 -0.17
CA VAL A 49 12.02 3.18 -1.13
C VAL A 49 10.59 2.67 -1.31
N ASP A 50 9.66 3.53 -0.90
CA ASP A 50 8.21 3.40 -1.04
C ASP A 50 7.64 4.69 -1.65
N ASP A 51 6.64 4.56 -2.52
CA ASP A 51 6.04 5.61 -3.36
C ASP A 51 7.05 6.38 -4.26
N ALA A 52 6.52 7.25 -5.13
CA ALA A 52 7.29 8.06 -6.07
C ALA A 52 8.03 9.26 -5.43
N ILE A 53 8.69 9.08 -4.28
CA ILE A 53 9.36 10.17 -3.53
C ILE A 53 10.35 10.98 -4.35
N PHE A 54 10.97 10.36 -5.36
CA PHE A 54 11.91 11.00 -6.28
C PHE A 54 11.29 12.15 -7.09
N LEU A 55 9.95 12.22 -7.21
CA LEU A 55 9.24 13.32 -7.86
C LEU A 55 9.24 14.61 -7.03
N ARG A 56 9.57 14.56 -5.74
CA ARG A 56 9.66 15.76 -4.88
C ARG A 56 11.05 16.38 -4.93
N TYR A 57 12.07 15.55 -4.75
CA TYR A 57 13.47 15.96 -4.61
C TYR A 57 14.38 15.01 -5.43
N PRO A 58 14.37 15.11 -6.77
CA PRO A 58 15.05 14.13 -7.62
C PRO A 58 16.56 14.09 -7.40
N GLU A 59 17.22 15.24 -7.23
CA GLU A 59 18.66 15.30 -6.98
C GLU A 59 19.04 14.66 -5.64
N LYS A 60 18.19 14.85 -4.62
CA LYS A 60 18.35 14.22 -3.31
C LYS A 60 18.18 12.72 -3.41
N PHE A 61 17.13 12.25 -4.08
CA PHE A 61 16.87 10.83 -4.27
C PHE A 61 18.07 10.15 -4.96
N ASP A 62 18.54 10.70 -6.08
CA ASP A 62 19.72 10.23 -6.81
C ASP A 62 20.96 10.13 -5.91
N GLU A 63 21.18 11.11 -5.04
CA GLU A 63 22.29 11.10 -4.09
C GLU A 63 22.12 10.02 -3.00
N LEU A 64 20.93 9.90 -2.41
CA LEU A 64 20.62 8.90 -1.39
C LEU A 64 20.80 7.48 -1.94
N MET A 65 20.33 7.20 -3.16
CA MET A 65 20.49 5.90 -3.79
C MET A 65 21.98 5.54 -3.97
N ARG A 66 22.83 6.50 -4.35
CA ARG A 66 24.29 6.28 -4.45
C ARG A 66 25.00 6.19 -3.09
N LEU A 67 24.39 6.73 -2.03
CA LEU A 67 24.95 6.72 -0.67
C LEU A 67 24.74 5.37 0.05
N ALA A 68 23.71 4.61 -0.32
CA ALA A 68 23.34 3.35 0.30
C ALA A 68 24.27 2.17 -0.08
N ASP A 69 24.54 1.26 0.85
CA ASP A 69 25.16 -0.05 0.58
C ASP A 69 24.11 -1.08 0.08
N LEU A 70 22.82 -0.84 0.32
CA LEU A 70 21.68 -1.59 -0.18
C LEU A 70 20.45 -0.69 -0.28
N VAL A 71 19.71 -0.79 -1.37
CA VAL A 71 18.38 -0.18 -1.49
C VAL A 71 17.31 -1.27 -1.43
N VAL A 72 16.32 -1.11 -0.54
CA VAL A 72 15.10 -1.92 -0.53
C VAL A 72 14.06 -1.22 -1.40
N CYS A 73 13.40 -1.97 -2.29
CA CYS A 73 12.38 -1.44 -3.20
C CYS A 73 11.05 -2.14 -2.98
N GLY A 74 9.99 -1.36 -2.76
CA GLY A 74 8.62 -1.86 -2.50
C GLY A 74 7.87 -2.40 -3.73
N ASN A 75 8.42 -2.25 -4.94
CA ASN A 75 7.91 -2.86 -6.17
C ASN A 75 8.97 -2.83 -7.31
N HIS A 76 8.69 -3.55 -8.40
CA HIS A 76 9.51 -3.64 -9.60
C HIS A 76 9.78 -2.28 -10.28
N PHE A 77 8.79 -1.38 -10.39
CA PHE A 77 8.96 -0.06 -11.01
C PHE A 77 9.99 0.80 -10.24
N LEU A 78 9.98 0.71 -8.90
CA LEU A 78 10.98 1.35 -8.05
C LEU A 78 12.36 0.70 -8.23
N GLU A 79 12.47 -0.62 -8.40
CA GLU A 79 13.76 -1.23 -8.75
C GLU A 79 14.32 -0.66 -10.06
N GLU A 80 13.51 -0.53 -11.11
CA GLU A 80 13.96 0.02 -12.40
C GLU A 80 14.47 1.46 -12.26
N LYS A 81 13.77 2.28 -11.46
CA LYS A 81 14.19 3.65 -11.15
C LYS A 81 15.50 3.71 -10.35
N VAL A 82 15.76 2.74 -9.48
CA VAL A 82 16.96 2.68 -8.63
C VAL A 82 18.16 2.03 -9.33
N ARG A 83 17.94 1.07 -10.24
CA ARG A 83 18.99 0.30 -10.94
C ARG A 83 20.11 1.11 -11.61
N PRO A 84 19.88 2.30 -12.22
CA PRO A 84 20.99 3.12 -12.75
C PRO A 84 21.78 3.89 -11.66
N LEU A 85 21.32 3.89 -10.41
CA LEU A 85 21.89 4.65 -9.29
C LEU A 85 22.57 3.74 -8.25
N ASN A 86 22.07 2.52 -8.06
CA ASN A 86 22.66 1.50 -7.19
C ASN A 86 22.47 0.09 -7.77
N SER A 87 23.53 -0.72 -7.72
CA SER A 87 23.50 -2.13 -8.15
C SER A 87 23.12 -3.11 -7.04
N SER A 88 23.14 -2.66 -5.78
CA SER A 88 22.75 -3.42 -4.59
C SER A 88 21.28 -3.12 -4.26
N ILE A 89 20.38 -3.96 -4.79
CA ILE A 89 18.93 -3.82 -4.64
C ILE A 89 18.35 -5.10 -4.00
N CYS A 90 17.38 -4.93 -3.10
CA CYS A 90 16.54 -6.00 -2.57
C CYS A 90 15.06 -5.65 -2.80
N HIS A 91 14.34 -6.44 -3.58
CA HIS A 91 12.88 -6.33 -3.64
C HIS A 91 12.29 -6.88 -2.34
N VAL A 92 11.54 -6.05 -1.62
CA VAL A 92 10.66 -6.47 -0.52
C VAL A 92 9.38 -5.65 -0.69
N PRO A 93 8.27 -6.25 -1.14
CA PRO A 93 7.05 -5.50 -1.37
C PRO A 93 6.45 -5.02 -0.04
N THR A 94 5.47 -4.12 -0.11
CA THR A 94 4.61 -3.85 1.06
C THR A 94 4.06 -5.16 1.60
N CYS A 95 4.18 -5.36 2.91
CA CYS A 95 3.73 -6.57 3.58
C CYS A 95 2.77 -6.26 4.72
N VAL A 96 1.92 -7.23 5.04
CA VAL A 96 1.11 -7.26 6.27
C VAL A 96 1.45 -8.48 7.11
N ASP A 97 1.24 -8.41 8.43
CA ASP A 97 1.31 -9.58 9.29
C ASP A 97 -0.02 -10.36 9.20
N LEU A 98 0.00 -11.60 8.74
CA LEU A 98 -1.22 -12.42 8.66
C LEU A 98 -1.77 -12.90 10.01
N ASP A 99 -0.95 -12.83 11.07
CA ASP A 99 -1.35 -13.13 12.44
C ASP A 99 -2.13 -11.95 13.05
N GLU A 100 -1.88 -10.71 12.60
CA GLU A 100 -2.67 -9.52 12.95
C GLU A 100 -3.88 -9.34 12.00
N TYR A 101 -3.64 -9.36 10.68
CA TYR A 101 -4.66 -9.23 9.63
C TYR A 101 -5.44 -10.53 9.46
N THR A 102 -6.19 -10.92 10.49
CA THR A 102 -6.96 -12.16 10.54
C THR A 102 -8.19 -12.13 9.60
N ALA A 103 -8.47 -13.26 8.96
CA ALA A 103 -9.52 -13.37 7.93
C ALA A 103 -10.95 -13.11 8.47
N ARG A 104 -11.85 -12.67 7.59
CA ARG A 104 -13.30 -12.72 7.82
C ARG A 104 -13.80 -14.16 7.76
N SER A 105 -14.83 -14.49 8.56
CA SER A 105 -15.48 -15.80 8.53
C SER A 105 -16.49 -15.90 7.37
N LYS A 106 -16.82 -17.13 6.93
CA LYS A 106 -17.85 -17.32 5.90
C LYS A 106 -19.19 -16.80 6.44
N GLY A 107 -19.90 -16.03 5.62
CA GLY A 107 -21.18 -15.42 6.01
C GLY A 107 -21.10 -14.22 6.95
N SER A 108 -19.92 -13.62 7.20
CA SER A 108 -19.76 -12.46 8.10
C SER A 108 -20.38 -11.13 7.62
N GLY A 109 -21.25 -11.14 6.61
CA GLY A 109 -21.91 -9.94 6.09
C GLY A 109 -23.12 -9.57 6.95
N SER A 110 -23.25 -8.29 7.31
CA SER A 110 -24.23 -7.83 8.32
C SER A 110 -25.60 -7.41 7.75
N GLY A 111 -25.94 -7.76 6.50
CA GLY A 111 -27.20 -7.33 5.89
C GLY A 111 -27.47 -7.93 4.51
N SER A 112 -28.60 -7.54 3.92
CA SER A 112 -29.01 -7.92 2.55
C SER A 112 -28.20 -7.24 1.45
N ASN A 113 -27.61 -6.08 1.76
CA ASN A 113 -26.95 -5.20 0.81
C ASN A 113 -25.43 -5.27 1.05
N PRO A 114 -24.59 -5.30 -0.01
CA PRO A 114 -23.14 -5.37 0.16
C PRO A 114 -22.57 -4.05 0.70
N VAL A 115 -21.55 -4.18 1.55
CA VAL A 115 -20.73 -3.02 1.97
C VAL A 115 -19.54 -2.90 1.03
N ILE A 116 -19.54 -1.88 0.18
CA ILE A 116 -18.40 -1.50 -0.66
C ILE A 116 -17.53 -0.53 0.14
N GLY A 117 -16.30 -0.91 0.43
CA GLY A 117 -15.41 -0.20 1.34
C GLY A 117 -14.25 0.49 0.65
N TRP A 118 -13.83 1.63 1.19
CA TRP A 118 -12.55 2.26 0.87
C TRP A 118 -11.90 2.75 2.16
N MET A 119 -10.65 2.34 2.42
CA MET A 119 -9.90 2.79 3.60
C MET A 119 -8.67 3.59 3.19
N GLY A 120 -8.34 4.65 3.93
CA GLY A 120 -7.08 5.35 3.70
C GLY A 120 -6.90 6.66 4.47
N THR A 121 -6.05 7.52 3.92
CA THR A 121 -5.82 8.88 4.44
C THR A 121 -6.76 9.89 3.78
N SER A 122 -7.11 10.96 4.49
CA SER A 122 -8.04 11.99 4.00
C SER A 122 -7.61 12.62 2.67
N GLY A 123 -6.30 12.86 2.48
CA GLY A 123 -5.75 13.40 1.22
C GLY A 123 -5.81 12.44 0.02
N ASN A 124 -6.09 11.16 0.26
CA ASN A 124 -6.28 10.14 -0.77
C ASN A 124 -7.77 9.94 -1.15
N VAL A 125 -8.72 10.56 -0.46
CA VAL A 125 -10.16 10.43 -0.78
C VAL A 125 -10.47 10.82 -2.24
N LYS A 126 -9.70 11.78 -2.80
CA LYS A 126 -9.75 12.18 -4.21
C LYS A 126 -9.73 11.02 -5.21
N TYR A 127 -9.10 9.89 -4.89
CA TYR A 127 -9.05 8.71 -5.77
C TYR A 127 -10.42 8.08 -6.01
N LEU A 128 -11.39 8.25 -5.11
CA LEU A 128 -12.77 7.77 -5.31
C LEU A 128 -13.46 8.42 -6.52
N SER A 129 -12.97 9.56 -7.03
CA SER A 129 -13.49 10.21 -8.24
C SER A 129 -13.39 9.32 -9.49
N VAL A 130 -12.39 8.42 -9.55
CA VAL A 130 -12.19 7.46 -10.65
C VAL A 130 -13.35 6.46 -10.75
N ALA A 131 -13.93 6.07 -9.61
CA ALA A 131 -15.06 5.12 -9.54
C ALA A 131 -16.42 5.82 -9.31
N ALA A 132 -16.45 7.14 -9.09
CA ALA A 132 -17.64 7.86 -8.65
C ALA A 132 -18.80 7.77 -9.65
N GLU A 133 -18.53 7.85 -10.95
CA GLU A 133 -19.57 7.70 -11.97
C GLU A 133 -20.19 6.30 -11.96
N ALA A 134 -19.36 5.25 -11.93
CA ALA A 134 -19.81 3.86 -11.84
C ALA A 134 -20.62 3.59 -10.56
N LEU A 135 -20.20 4.18 -9.42
CA LEU A 135 -20.92 4.08 -8.15
C LEU A 135 -22.30 4.78 -8.21
N ARG A 136 -22.41 5.97 -8.82
CA ARG A 136 -23.69 6.66 -9.03
C ARG A 136 -24.63 5.87 -9.94
N ILE A 137 -24.12 5.33 -11.05
CA ILE A 137 -24.91 4.50 -11.97
C ILE A 137 -25.40 3.25 -11.24
N PHE A 138 -24.51 2.53 -10.56
CA PHE A 138 -24.85 1.32 -9.81
C PHE A 138 -25.86 1.58 -8.68
N ALA A 139 -25.81 2.76 -8.03
CA ALA A 139 -26.77 3.15 -6.99
C ALA A 139 -28.22 3.33 -7.51
N SER A 140 -28.39 3.54 -8.81
CA SER A 140 -29.72 3.52 -9.46
C SER A 140 -30.23 2.12 -9.80
N GLU A 141 -29.35 1.10 -9.75
CA GLU A 141 -29.64 -0.29 -10.12
C GLU A 141 -29.86 -1.20 -8.91
N ALA A 142 -29.07 -1.02 -7.84
CA ALA A 142 -29.11 -1.87 -6.65
C ALA A 142 -28.72 -1.11 -5.38
N PRO A 143 -29.30 -1.43 -4.21
CA PRO A 143 -28.92 -0.82 -2.94
C PRO A 143 -27.60 -1.40 -2.42
N PHE A 144 -26.68 -0.51 -2.04
CA PHE A 144 -25.42 -0.84 -1.36
C PHE A 144 -25.04 0.25 -0.35
N GLU A 145 -24.02 0.00 0.46
CA GLU A 145 -23.39 1.02 1.31
C GLU A 145 -21.97 1.31 0.80
N LEU A 146 -21.61 2.58 0.56
CA LEU A 146 -20.21 2.99 0.38
C LEU A 146 -19.62 3.39 1.73
N ARG A 147 -18.84 2.50 2.36
CA ARG A 147 -18.15 2.80 3.62
C ARG A 147 -16.78 3.40 3.38
N VAL A 148 -16.60 4.66 3.74
CA VAL A 148 -15.33 5.38 3.62
C VAL A 148 -14.68 5.48 5.00
N VAL A 149 -13.56 4.79 5.17
CA VAL A 149 -12.82 4.71 6.44
C VAL A 149 -11.59 5.61 6.39
N VAL A 150 -11.71 6.79 7.00
CA VAL A 150 -10.70 7.87 6.98
C VAL A 150 -10.75 8.69 8.27
N PRO A 151 -9.66 9.34 8.70
CA PRO A 151 -9.72 10.30 9.79
C PRO A 151 -10.74 11.43 9.53
N GLU A 152 -10.73 12.00 8.32
CA GLU A 152 -11.59 13.11 7.91
C GLU A 152 -12.11 12.91 6.49
N ILE A 153 -13.43 12.98 6.29
CA ILE A 153 -14.10 12.73 5.00
C ILE A 153 -14.35 14.01 4.18
N SER A 154 -13.93 15.18 4.65
CA SER A 154 -14.24 16.49 4.06
C SER A 154 -13.92 16.60 2.56
N ALA A 155 -12.82 15.98 2.11
CA ALA A 155 -12.41 15.95 0.71
C ALA A 155 -13.38 15.19 -0.23
N LEU A 156 -14.29 14.35 0.31
CA LEU A 156 -15.32 13.68 -0.49
C LEU A 156 -16.33 14.69 -1.07
N ARG A 157 -16.47 15.87 -0.46
CA ARG A 157 -17.37 16.94 -0.94
C ARG A 157 -16.98 17.51 -2.30
N GLU A 158 -15.75 17.25 -2.76
CA GLU A 158 -15.25 17.63 -4.09
C GLU A 158 -15.61 16.59 -5.16
N ILE A 159 -16.27 15.50 -4.79
CA ILE A 159 -16.61 14.38 -5.67
C ILE A 159 -18.13 14.20 -5.72
N ASP A 160 -18.71 14.16 -6.93
CA ASP A 160 -20.13 13.90 -7.07
C ASP A 160 -20.46 12.44 -6.72
N MET A 161 -21.09 12.26 -5.55
CA MET A 161 -21.61 10.98 -5.04
C MET A 161 -23.14 10.99 -4.98
N SER A 162 -23.81 11.80 -5.81
CA SER A 162 -25.29 11.91 -5.82
C SER A 162 -25.98 10.56 -5.99
N GLY A 163 -26.86 10.21 -5.05
CA GLY A 163 -27.58 8.93 -5.03
C GLY A 163 -26.84 7.79 -4.32
N VAL A 164 -25.53 7.91 -4.06
CA VAL A 164 -24.76 6.88 -3.34
C VAL A 164 -24.99 7.02 -1.83
N HIS A 165 -25.36 5.92 -1.16
CA HIS A 165 -25.46 5.88 0.29
C HIS A 165 -24.06 5.75 0.92
N VAL A 166 -23.47 6.90 1.28
CA VAL A 166 -22.13 6.98 1.88
C VAL A 166 -22.20 6.97 3.40
N VAL A 167 -21.39 6.11 4.03
CA VAL A 167 -21.15 6.08 5.48
C VAL A 167 -19.68 6.39 5.77
N HIS A 168 -19.44 7.39 6.62
CA HIS A 168 -18.11 7.68 7.16
C HIS A 168 -17.86 6.84 8.42
N GLU A 169 -16.72 6.15 8.49
CA GLU A 169 -16.20 5.65 9.77
C GLU A 169 -14.80 6.27 10.02
N PRO A 170 -14.55 6.91 11.17
CA PRO A 170 -13.20 7.34 11.53
C PRO A 170 -12.23 6.16 11.63
N TRP A 171 -11.10 6.24 10.91
CA TRP A 171 -10.04 5.23 11.01
C TRP A 171 -9.43 5.23 12.43
N GLN A 172 -9.24 4.04 12.99
CA GLN A 172 -8.67 3.83 14.33
C GLN A 172 -7.66 2.67 14.26
N PRO A 173 -6.38 2.86 14.67
CA PRO A 173 -5.35 1.82 14.52
C PRO A 173 -5.76 0.49 15.15
N GLU A 174 -6.34 0.56 16.36
CA GLU A 174 -6.73 -0.59 17.18
C GLU A 174 -7.94 -1.35 16.60
N ARG A 175 -8.59 -0.80 15.57
CA ARG A 175 -9.78 -1.36 14.92
C ARG A 175 -9.62 -1.50 13.41
N GLU A 176 -8.45 -1.25 12.85
CA GLU A 176 -8.23 -1.25 11.40
C GLU A 176 -8.68 -2.58 10.76
N VAL A 177 -8.22 -3.71 11.31
CA VAL A 177 -8.56 -5.06 10.80
C VAL A 177 -10.08 -5.30 10.88
N ASP A 178 -10.74 -4.89 11.96
CA ASP A 178 -12.20 -5.00 12.11
C ASP A 178 -12.98 -4.05 11.18
N GLN A 179 -12.40 -2.90 10.83
CA GLN A 179 -12.94 -1.97 9.85
C GLN A 179 -12.84 -2.55 8.43
N LEU A 180 -11.70 -3.15 8.07
CA LEU A 180 -11.50 -3.86 6.80
C LEU A 180 -12.44 -5.06 6.66
N ARG A 181 -12.57 -5.88 7.71
CA ARG A 181 -13.45 -7.07 7.76
C ARG A 181 -14.93 -6.80 7.51
N ARG A 182 -15.38 -5.56 7.72
CA ARG A 182 -16.77 -5.12 7.48
C ARG A 182 -17.06 -4.87 6.01
N PHE A 183 -16.04 -4.84 5.14
CA PHE A 183 -16.22 -4.70 3.70
C PHE A 183 -16.59 -6.05 3.08
N ASP A 184 -17.48 -6.02 2.10
CA ASP A 184 -17.72 -7.13 1.17
C ASP A 184 -16.92 -7.00 -0.11
N ILE A 185 -16.60 -5.76 -0.51
CA ILE A 185 -15.79 -5.42 -1.68
C ILE A 185 -14.89 -4.25 -1.28
N GLY A 186 -13.59 -4.34 -1.51
CA GLY A 186 -12.66 -3.23 -1.30
C GLY A 186 -12.43 -2.43 -2.58
N LEU A 187 -12.39 -1.10 -2.52
CA LEU A 187 -12.04 -0.24 -3.65
C LEU A 187 -10.59 0.25 -3.54
N MET A 188 -9.81 0.11 -4.61
CA MET A 188 -8.47 0.70 -4.76
C MET A 188 -8.30 1.40 -6.12
N PRO A 189 -9.03 2.50 -6.36
CA PRO A 189 -8.81 3.35 -7.52
C PRO A 189 -7.47 4.10 -7.43
N LEU A 190 -6.87 4.35 -8.60
CA LEU A 190 -5.71 5.21 -8.84
C LEU A 190 -5.92 5.95 -10.18
N PHE A 191 -5.26 7.08 -10.39
CA PHE A 191 -5.36 7.76 -11.69
C PHE A 191 -4.37 7.11 -12.67
N PRO A 192 -4.79 6.63 -13.86
CA PRO A 192 -3.91 5.91 -14.78
C PRO A 192 -2.81 6.78 -15.39
N ASN A 193 -3.01 8.10 -15.42
CA ASN A 193 -2.14 9.07 -16.10
C ASN A 193 -1.32 9.93 -15.13
N GLN A 194 -1.14 9.50 -13.88
CA GLN A 194 -0.36 10.23 -12.87
C GLN A 194 0.90 9.45 -12.52
N GLU A 195 2.07 10.05 -12.74
CA GLU A 195 3.36 9.37 -12.53
C GLU A 195 3.51 8.86 -11.09
N TRP A 196 3.07 9.64 -10.09
CA TRP A 196 3.09 9.20 -8.68
C TRP A 196 2.35 7.89 -8.45
N ASP A 197 1.24 7.64 -9.17
CA ASP A 197 0.40 6.46 -8.94
C ASP A 197 1.03 5.18 -9.50
N ILE A 198 1.91 5.26 -10.48
CA ILE A 198 2.60 4.11 -11.10
C ILE A 198 3.55 3.43 -10.11
N TYR A 199 4.22 4.19 -9.24
CA TYR A 199 5.25 3.67 -8.32
C TYR A 199 4.72 3.33 -6.92
N LYS A 200 3.40 3.34 -6.70
CA LYS A 200 2.79 3.00 -5.40
C LYS A 200 2.92 1.51 -5.08
N CYS A 201 3.14 1.18 -3.82
CA CYS A 201 3.34 -0.21 -3.37
C CYS A 201 2.07 -0.94 -2.88
N GLY A 202 0.87 -0.51 -3.32
CA GLY A 202 -0.35 -1.34 -3.27
C GLY A 202 -1.03 -1.62 -1.91
N LEU A 203 -0.54 -1.08 -0.78
CA LEU A 203 -0.96 -1.44 0.60
C LEU A 203 -2.46 -1.74 0.79
N LYS A 204 -3.36 -0.86 0.34
CA LYS A 204 -4.82 -1.02 0.55
C LYS A 204 -5.35 -2.33 -0.05
N LEU A 205 -4.92 -2.67 -1.27
CA LEU A 205 -5.35 -3.89 -1.94
C LEU A 205 -4.85 -5.12 -1.17
N ILE A 206 -3.58 -5.10 -0.75
CA ILE A 206 -2.98 -6.14 0.11
C ILE A 206 -3.77 -6.29 1.42
N GLN A 207 -4.13 -5.18 2.09
CA GLN A 207 -4.94 -5.20 3.32
C GLN A 207 -6.34 -5.83 3.10
N TYR A 208 -7.03 -5.51 2.01
CA TYR A 208 -8.33 -6.12 1.67
C TYR A 208 -8.19 -7.63 1.44
N LEU A 209 -7.26 -8.02 0.57
CA LEU A 209 -7.02 -9.42 0.22
C LEU A 209 -6.59 -10.24 1.46
N ALA A 210 -5.76 -9.66 2.34
CA ALA A 210 -5.33 -10.28 3.59
C ALA A 210 -6.51 -10.68 4.47
N VAL A 211 -7.46 -9.76 4.73
CA VAL A 211 -8.64 -10.07 5.55
C VAL A 211 -9.69 -10.93 4.82
N GLY A 212 -9.44 -11.33 3.57
CA GLY A 212 -10.35 -12.14 2.76
C GLY A 212 -11.46 -11.34 2.09
N VAL A 213 -11.21 -10.09 1.73
CA VAL A 213 -12.12 -9.22 0.98
C VAL A 213 -11.59 -9.01 -0.44
N PRO A 214 -12.35 -9.35 -1.49
CA PRO A 214 -11.93 -9.11 -2.87
C PRO A 214 -11.87 -7.60 -3.17
N GLY A 215 -10.82 -7.18 -3.87
CA GLY A 215 -10.65 -5.79 -4.31
C GLY A 215 -11.17 -5.56 -5.73
N ILE A 216 -11.76 -4.39 -6.00
CA ILE A 216 -11.81 -3.80 -7.34
C ILE A 216 -10.77 -2.69 -7.36
N ALA A 217 -9.79 -2.77 -8.27
CA ALA A 217 -8.64 -1.85 -8.28
C ALA A 217 -8.31 -1.37 -9.68
N ALA A 218 -7.78 -0.14 -9.78
CA ALA A 218 -7.21 0.35 -11.02
C ALA A 218 -5.90 -0.43 -11.30
N PRO A 219 -5.70 -1.01 -12.51
CA PRO A 219 -4.51 -1.77 -12.87
C PRO A 219 -3.32 -0.84 -13.19
N VAL A 220 -2.95 -0.01 -12.21
CA VAL A 220 -1.90 1.02 -12.29
C VAL A 220 -0.74 0.60 -11.39
N GLY A 221 0.46 0.52 -11.95
CA GLY A 221 1.63 0.04 -11.21
C GLY A 221 1.44 -1.38 -10.68
N VAL A 222 1.95 -1.63 -9.47
CA VAL A 222 1.91 -2.95 -8.82
C VAL A 222 0.50 -3.50 -8.57
N ASN A 223 -0.56 -2.68 -8.63
CA ASN A 223 -1.94 -3.17 -8.52
C ASN A 223 -2.25 -4.23 -9.61
N ALA A 224 -1.70 -4.06 -10.82
CA ALA A 224 -1.89 -5.03 -11.90
C ALA A 224 -1.25 -6.40 -11.57
N GLU A 225 -0.10 -6.40 -10.89
CA GLU A 225 0.60 -7.61 -10.44
C GLU A 225 -0.12 -8.29 -9.27
N ILE A 226 -0.68 -7.51 -8.34
CA ILE A 226 -1.39 -8.03 -7.15
C ILE A 226 -2.70 -8.74 -7.54
N LEU A 227 -3.39 -8.29 -8.60
CA LEU A 227 -4.72 -8.79 -8.99
C LEU A 227 -4.77 -10.21 -9.58
N ASP A 228 -3.62 -10.85 -9.84
CA ASP A 228 -3.48 -12.28 -10.15
C ASP A 228 -4.49 -12.80 -11.20
N ASP A 229 -4.49 -12.20 -12.39
CA ASP A 229 -5.42 -12.47 -13.50
C ASP A 229 -6.91 -12.40 -13.14
N ASN A 230 -7.27 -11.47 -12.24
CA ASN A 230 -8.62 -11.29 -11.68
C ASN A 230 -9.13 -12.51 -10.87
N GLN A 231 -8.23 -13.33 -10.32
CA GLN A 231 -8.63 -14.48 -9.51
C GLN A 231 -8.95 -14.11 -8.05
N ASN A 232 -8.31 -13.05 -7.53
CA ASN A 232 -8.47 -12.56 -6.16
C ASN A 232 -9.21 -11.21 -6.04
N GLY A 233 -9.34 -10.49 -7.15
CA GLY A 233 -9.98 -9.18 -7.27
C GLY A 233 -10.36 -8.91 -8.73
N ILE A 234 -10.70 -7.67 -9.07
CA ILE A 234 -11.03 -7.28 -10.45
C ILE A 234 -10.32 -5.98 -10.82
N ALA A 235 -9.61 -6.00 -11.95
CA ALA A 235 -9.07 -4.81 -12.61
C ALA A 235 -10.20 -3.96 -13.20
N ALA A 236 -10.21 -2.67 -12.93
CA ALA A 236 -11.13 -1.72 -13.53
C ALA A 236 -10.47 -0.36 -13.76
N GLN A 237 -10.47 0.12 -15.00
CA GLN A 237 -9.90 1.39 -15.40
C GLN A 237 -10.98 2.36 -15.92
N THR A 238 -11.95 1.90 -16.73
CA THR A 238 -13.06 2.73 -17.23
C THR A 238 -14.32 2.64 -16.37
N THR A 239 -15.22 3.63 -16.49
CA THR A 239 -16.53 3.63 -15.81
C THR A 239 -17.30 2.32 -16.03
N GLU A 240 -17.28 1.78 -17.25
CA GLU A 240 -17.94 0.53 -17.63
C GLU A 240 -17.33 -0.70 -16.95
N GLU A 241 -16.00 -0.74 -16.80
CA GLU A 241 -15.29 -1.81 -16.11
C GLU A 241 -15.57 -1.78 -14.61
N TRP A 242 -15.51 -0.59 -13.98
CA TRP A 242 -15.89 -0.41 -12.57
C TRP A 242 -17.34 -0.84 -12.33
N LEU A 243 -18.27 -0.43 -13.19
CA LEU A 243 -19.68 -0.79 -13.10
C LEU A 243 -19.90 -2.30 -13.31
N THR A 244 -19.17 -2.93 -14.22
CA THR A 244 -19.21 -4.37 -14.46
C THR A 244 -18.69 -5.17 -13.26
N ALA A 245 -17.56 -4.74 -12.68
CA ALA A 245 -16.99 -5.33 -11.47
C ALA A 245 -17.92 -5.18 -10.25
N LEU A 246 -18.52 -3.99 -10.07
CA LEU A 246 -19.51 -3.71 -9.02
C LEU A 246 -20.72 -4.63 -9.12
N ARG A 247 -21.33 -4.76 -10.31
CA ARG A 247 -22.46 -5.67 -10.56
C ARG A 247 -22.08 -7.13 -10.27
N PHE A 248 -20.95 -7.59 -10.81
CA PHE A 248 -20.48 -8.97 -10.70
C PHE A 248 -20.24 -9.39 -9.25
N LEU A 249 -19.49 -8.59 -8.48
CA LEU A 249 -19.21 -8.90 -7.09
C LEU A 249 -20.44 -8.70 -6.20
N SER A 250 -21.24 -7.65 -6.41
CA SER A 250 -22.42 -7.37 -5.57
C SER A 250 -23.49 -8.45 -5.66
N GLY A 251 -23.70 -9.01 -6.86
CA GLY A 251 -24.73 -10.02 -7.13
C GLY A 251 -24.43 -11.43 -6.60
N ASP A 252 -23.20 -11.73 -6.17
CA ASP A 252 -22.81 -13.10 -5.81
C ASP A 252 -21.90 -13.18 -4.56
N PRO A 253 -22.48 -13.41 -3.37
CA PRO A 253 -21.73 -13.54 -2.12
C PRO A 253 -20.75 -14.74 -2.08
N GLU A 254 -21.04 -15.82 -2.82
CA GLU A 254 -20.17 -17.00 -2.86
C GLU A 254 -18.93 -16.73 -3.71
N LYS A 255 -19.07 -16.02 -4.84
CA LYS A 255 -17.91 -15.53 -5.60
C LYS A 255 -17.06 -14.57 -4.78
N ARG A 256 -17.68 -13.61 -4.04
CA ARG A 256 -16.93 -12.72 -3.14
C ARG A 256 -16.11 -13.50 -2.13
N TRP A 257 -16.70 -14.53 -1.52
CA TRP A 257 -16.01 -15.42 -0.59
C TRP A 257 -14.83 -16.16 -1.26
N GLN A 258 -15.05 -16.77 -2.42
CA GLN A 258 -14.01 -17.54 -3.14
C GLN A 258 -12.83 -16.67 -3.60
N MET A 259 -13.10 -15.48 -4.14
CA MET A 259 -12.06 -14.52 -4.52
C MET A 259 -11.32 -13.98 -3.30
N GLY A 260 -12.03 -13.72 -2.19
CA GLY A 260 -11.42 -13.35 -0.92
C GLY A 260 -10.44 -14.40 -0.37
N GLN A 261 -10.77 -15.70 -0.46
CA GLN A 261 -9.85 -16.76 -0.05
C GLN A 261 -8.59 -16.80 -0.92
N ARG A 262 -8.74 -16.71 -2.26
CA ARG A 262 -7.61 -16.60 -3.18
C ARG A 262 -6.75 -15.37 -2.89
N GLY A 263 -7.36 -14.24 -2.54
CA GLY A 263 -6.66 -13.04 -2.07
C GLY A 263 -5.79 -13.29 -0.85
N ARG A 264 -6.32 -13.98 0.16
CA ARG A 264 -5.54 -14.33 1.35
C ARG A 264 -4.41 -15.30 1.01
N GLU A 265 -4.61 -16.23 0.08
CA GLU A 265 -3.55 -17.11 -0.44
C GLU A 265 -2.46 -16.32 -1.18
N THR A 266 -2.83 -15.37 -2.06
CA THR A 266 -1.89 -14.46 -2.74
C THR A 266 -1.06 -13.68 -1.72
N VAL A 267 -1.70 -13.10 -0.69
CA VAL A 267 -1.00 -12.35 0.37
C VAL A 267 -0.09 -13.27 1.17
N ALA A 268 -0.54 -14.47 1.57
CA ALA A 268 0.29 -15.42 2.30
C ALA A 268 1.59 -15.76 1.58
N GLN A 269 1.51 -15.96 0.26
CA GLN A 269 2.65 -16.35 -0.58
C GLN A 269 3.56 -15.18 -0.98
N LYS A 270 3.00 -13.99 -1.26
CA LYS A 270 3.72 -12.87 -1.91
C LYS A 270 3.84 -11.60 -1.07
N TYR A 271 2.89 -11.32 -0.18
CA TYR A 271 2.73 -10.01 0.50
C TYR A 271 2.58 -10.12 2.04
N SER A 272 3.07 -11.21 2.63
CA SER A 272 3.12 -11.42 4.07
C SER A 272 4.52 -11.11 4.62
N ILE A 273 4.60 -10.67 5.88
CA ILE A 273 5.89 -10.55 6.58
C ILE A 273 6.56 -11.93 6.66
N GLN A 274 5.77 -12.98 6.89
CA GLN A 274 6.22 -14.37 6.97
C GLN A 274 6.95 -14.83 5.68
N ALA A 275 6.47 -14.43 4.50
CA ALA A 275 7.11 -14.76 3.21
C ALA A 275 8.35 -13.90 2.91
N ASN A 276 8.32 -12.61 3.25
CA ASN A 276 9.33 -11.64 2.78
C ASN A 276 10.42 -11.31 3.80
N TYR A 277 10.19 -11.51 5.10
CA TYR A 277 11.21 -11.29 6.13
C TYR A 277 12.50 -12.10 5.91
N PRO A 278 12.48 -13.38 5.47
CA PRO A 278 13.70 -14.11 5.13
C PRO A 278 14.52 -13.43 4.03
N VAL A 279 13.87 -12.88 3.00
CA VAL A 279 14.52 -12.17 1.89
C VAL A 279 15.26 -10.93 2.41
N LEU A 280 14.56 -10.11 3.21
CA LEU A 280 15.16 -8.92 3.84
C LEU A 280 16.31 -9.30 4.78
N ARG A 281 16.10 -10.27 5.67
CA ARG A 281 17.12 -10.76 6.61
C ARG A 281 18.38 -11.19 5.88
N ASP A 282 18.25 -12.00 4.83
CA ASP A 282 19.37 -12.56 4.09
C ASP A 282 20.09 -11.50 3.25
N ALA A 283 19.39 -10.46 2.79
CA ALA A 283 20.00 -9.28 2.18
C ALA A 283 20.81 -8.46 3.19
N LEU A 284 20.26 -8.19 4.38
CA LEU A 284 20.94 -7.47 5.45
C LEU A 284 22.17 -8.24 5.97
N GLN A 285 22.06 -9.56 6.15
CA GLN A 285 23.18 -10.41 6.59
C GLN A 285 24.35 -10.39 5.60
N ARG A 286 24.08 -10.34 4.28
CA ARG A 286 25.11 -10.22 3.23
C ARG A 286 25.90 -8.90 3.27
N LEU A 287 25.41 -7.87 3.96
CA LEU A 287 26.14 -6.61 4.15
C LEU A 287 27.13 -6.66 5.32
N LEU A 288 26.91 -7.59 6.26
CA LEU A 288 27.76 -7.75 7.44
C LEU A 288 29.09 -8.43 7.03
N PRO A 289 30.20 -8.17 7.75
CA PRO A 289 31.40 -8.98 7.60
C PRO A 289 31.09 -10.44 7.96
N SER A 290 31.78 -11.38 7.31
CA SER A 290 31.84 -12.76 7.80
C SER A 290 32.30 -12.77 9.26
N ALA A 291 31.67 -13.58 10.09
CA ALA A 291 32.16 -13.81 11.45
C ALA A 291 33.40 -14.71 11.38
N ASP A 292 34.56 -14.13 11.69
CA ASP A 292 35.82 -14.85 11.97
C ASP A 292 35.76 -15.60 13.31
#